data_AF-A0A542DNU5-F1
#
_entry.id   AF-A0A542DNU5-F1
#
_cell.length_a   1.000
_cell.length_b   1.000
_cell.length_c   1.000
_cell.angle_alpha   90.00
_cell.angle_beta   90.00
_cell.angle_gamma   90.00
#
_symmetry.space_group_name_H-M   'P 1'
#
loop_
_entity.id
_entity.type
_entity.pdbx_description
1 polymer ?
#
loop_
_entity_poly.entity_id
_entity_poly.type
_entity_poly.pdbx_seq_one_letter_code
_entity_poly.pdbx_strand_id
1 'polypeptide(L)' 'MSLPTRKLGELTVSAQGLGCMGMSQSYGAGDDTESIATLRRAVELGVTLLDTSVSTV' A
#
# COMPACT_ATOMS: atom_id res chain seq x y z
N MET A 1 -2.13 -12.19 -13.00
CA MET A 1 -0.80 -11.79 -13.51
C MET A 1 -0.05 -11.15 -12.36
N SER A 2 1.18 -11.57 -12.08
CA SER A 2 2.02 -10.94 -11.05
C SER A 2 2.59 -9.62 -11.57
N LEU A 3 2.60 -8.58 -10.74
CA LEU A 3 3.22 -7.30 -11.09
C LEU A 3 4.70 -7.48 -11.45
N PRO A 4 5.24 -6.72 -12.43
CA PRO A 4 6.68 -6.66 -12.67
C PRO A 4 7.42 -6.26 -11.39
N THR A 5 8.68 -6.64 -11.22
CA THR A 5 9.49 -6.29 -10.05
C THR A 5 10.59 -5.27 -10.35
N ARG A 6 11.07 -4.56 -9.33
CA ARG A 6 12.17 -3.60 -9.37
C ARG A 6 13.07 -3.77 -8.15
N LYS A 7 14.35 -3.41 -8.28
CA LYS A 7 15.26 -3.31 -7.14
C LYS A 7 15.17 -1.93 -6.51
N LEU A 8 15.06 -1.90 -5.18
CA LEU A 8 15.12 -0.69 -4.36
C LEU A 8 16.15 -0.96 -3.24
N GLY A 9 17.37 -0.45 -3.42
CA GLY A 9 18.51 -0.86 -2.59
C GLY A 9 18.75 -2.37 -2.70
N GLU A 10 18.75 -3.07 -1.58
CA GLU A 10 18.91 -4.53 -1.51
C GLU A 10 17.58 -5.30 -1.69
N LEU A 11 16.45 -4.60 -1.67
CA LEU A 11 15.12 -5.21 -1.76
C LEU A 11 14.68 -5.38 -3.22
N THR A 12 13.97 -6.48 -3.50
CA THR A 12 13.22 -6.67 -4.75
C THR A 12 11.74 -6.53 -4.45
N VAL A 13 11.10 -5.53 -5.05
CA VAL A 13 9.70 -5.15 -4.77
C VAL A 13 8.87 -5.14 -6.04
N SER A 14 7.54 -5.13 -5.92
CA SER A 14 6.64 -4.86 -7.04
C SER A 14 6.92 -3.47 -7.62
N ALA A 15 6.84 -3.34 -8.95
CA ALA A 15 7.08 -2.08 -9.67
C ALA A 15 6.05 -1.00 -9.32
N GLN A 16 4.89 -1.41 -8.79
CA GLN A 16 3.88 -0.53 -8.21
C GLN A 16 3.73 -0.86 -6.73
N GLY A 17 3.71 0.17 -5.87
CA GLY A 17 3.39 0.08 -4.46
C GLY A 17 1.96 0.57 -4.15
N LEU A 18 1.51 0.35 -2.92
CA LEU A 18 0.25 0.89 -2.40
C LEU A 18 0.53 1.98 -1.36
N GLY A 19 0.06 3.20 -1.62
CA GLY A 19 0.07 4.27 -0.63
C GLY A 19 -1.10 4.12 0.36
N CYS A 20 -0.81 4.20 1.65
CA CYS A 20 -1.77 3.96 2.73
C CYS A 20 -2.32 5.24 3.37
N MET A 21 -1.93 6.42 2.88
CA MET A 21 -2.27 7.70 3.51
C MET A 21 -3.78 7.94 3.63
N GLY A 22 -4.57 7.56 2.61
CA GLY A 22 -6.03 7.70 2.61
C GLY A 22 -6.82 6.69 3.46
N MET A 23 -6.14 5.72 4.08
CA MET A 23 -6.78 4.74 4.97
C MET A 23 -7.01 5.26 6.40
N SER A 24 -6.53 6.48 6.68
CA SER A 24 -6.67 7.14 7.97
C SER A 24 -7.34 8.52 7.81
N GLN A 25 -7.03 9.47 8.67
CA GLN A 25 -7.72 10.77 8.74
C GLN A 25 -7.29 11.78 7.65
N SER A 26 -6.23 11.50 6.90
CA SER A 26 -5.62 12.51 6.02
C SER A 26 -6.52 13.00 4.88
N TYR A 27 -7.57 12.25 4.52
CA TYR A 27 -8.59 12.67 3.53
C TYR A 27 -10.03 12.60 4.06
N GLY A 28 -10.21 12.60 5.38
CA GLY A 28 -11.52 12.42 6.02
C GLY A 28 -11.56 11.17 6.89
N ALA A 29 -12.74 10.75 7.35
CA ALA A 29 -12.85 9.52 8.13
C ALA A 29 -12.51 8.30 7.27
N GLY A 30 -11.50 7.53 7.67
CA GLY A 30 -11.19 6.25 7.05
C GLY A 30 -12.25 5.19 7.36
N ASP A 31 -12.42 4.24 6.45
CA ASP A 31 -13.19 3.01 6.67
C ASP A 31 -12.21 1.84 6.82
N ASP A 32 -12.15 1.26 8.03
CA ASP A 32 -11.26 0.14 8.34
C ASP A 32 -11.57 -1.11 7.50
N THR A 33 -12.85 -1.37 7.22
CA THR A 33 -13.28 -2.53 6.44
C THR A 33 -12.81 -2.41 5.00
N GLU A 34 -12.99 -1.24 4.40
CA GLU A 34 -12.53 -0.96 3.04
C GLU A 34 -11.00 -0.93 2.95
N SER A 35 -10.33 -0.35 3.96
CA SER A 35 -8.87 -0.28 4.03
C SER A 35 -8.25 -1.68 4.10
N ILE A 36 -8.78 -2.55 4.96
CA ILE A 36 -8.33 -3.95 5.06
C ILE A 36 -8.59 -4.71 3.76
N ALA A 37 -9.77 -4.52 3.14
CA ALA A 37 -10.08 -5.15 1.87
C ALA A 37 -9.11 -4.71 0.76
N THR A 38 -8.78 -3.42 0.72
CA THR A 38 -7.83 -2.84 -0.25
C THR A 38 -6.41 -3.41 -0.06
N LEU A 39 -5.93 -3.47 1.19
CA LEU A 39 -4.63 -4.06 1.52
C LEU A 39 -4.53 -5.52 1.07
N ARG A 40 -5.54 -6.34 1.40
CA ARG A 40 -5.59 -7.75 0.97
C ARG A 40 -5.60 -7.87 -0.55
N ARG A 41 -6.41 -7.05 -1.21
CA ARG A 41 -6.51 -7.07 -2.67
C ARG A 41 -5.18 -6.69 -3.34
N ALA A 42 -4.45 -5.74 -2.79
CA ALA A 42 -3.14 -5.37 -3.30
C ALA A 42 -2.15 -6.54 -3.21
N VAL A 43 -2.13 -7.26 -2.09
CA VAL A 43 -1.29 -8.46 -1.93
C VAL A 43 -1.67 -9.56 -2.92
N GLU A 44 -2.97 -9.82 -3.12
CA GLU A 44 -3.45 -10.78 -4.13
C GLU A 44 -3.03 -10.42 -5.56
N LEU A 45 -2.93 -9.12 -5.86
CA LEU A 45 -2.45 -8.60 -7.14
C LEU A 45 -0.91 -8.64 -7.27
N GLY A 46 -0.19 -9.02 -6.22
CA GLY A 46 1.26 -9.14 -6.20
C GLY A 46 1.99 -7.86 -5.81
N VAL A 47 1.33 -6.93 -5.12
CA VAL A 47 2.00 -5.77 -4.50
C VAL A 47 2.82 -6.25 -3.30
N THR A 48 4.08 -5.82 -3.22
CA THR A 48 4.99 -6.14 -2.11
C THR A 48 5.62 -4.91 -1.47
N LEU A 49 5.24 -3.71 -1.91
CA LEU A 49 5.66 -2.44 -1.33
C LEU A 49 4.44 -1.66 -0.83
N LEU A 50 4.39 -1.40 0.48
CA LEU A 50 3.38 -0.56 1.12
C LEU A 50 4.06 0.73 1.61
N ASP A 51 3.51 1.87 1.24
CA ASP A 51 4.00 3.19 1.62
C ASP A 51 3.08 3.81 2.69
N THR A 52 3.66 4.14 3.84
CA THR A 52 2.92 4.70 4.98
C THR A 52 3.82 5.66 5.77
N SER A 53 3.20 6.51 6.59
CA SER A 53 3.89 7.48 7.43
C SER A 53 3.03 7.83 8.64
N VAL A 54 3.66 8.45 9.64
CA VAL A 54 2.92 9.08 10.74
C VAL A 54 2.28 10.37 10.25
N SER A 55 0.99 10.55 10.51
CA SER A 55 0.30 11.83 10.31
C SER A 55 0.58 12.74 11.51
N THR A 56 1.74 13.39 11.54
CA THR A 56 1.99 14.48 12.50
C THR A 56 1.38 15.77 11.95
N VAL A 57 0.47 16.36 12.72
CA VAL A 57 0.19 17.81 12.66
C VAL A 57 1.39 18.62 13.09
#